data_AF-A0A7W8DTP6-F1
#
_entry.id   AF-A0A7W8DTP6-F1
#
_cell.length_a   1.000
_cell.length_b   1.000
_cell.length_c   1.000
_cell.angle_alpha   90.00
_cell.angle_beta   90.00
_cell.angle_gamma   90.00
#
_symmetry.space_group_name_H-M   'P 1'
#
loop_
_entity.id
_entity.type
_entity.pdbx_description
1 polymer ?
#
loop_
_entity_poly.entity_id
_entity_poly.type
_entity_poly.pdbx_seq_one_letter_code
_entity_poly.pdbx_strand_id
1 'polypeptide(L)'
;MDKFLEIAGILTVLLALLAALIIVGSSGNATTLLFILPWVVTSVIGGVVLAAFGSMLTQLKAIRIAVETQVLRNGAASYRPNETSSTLLAHMKKCRECASPIRADANVCSYCGAKQT
;
A
#
# COMPACT_ATOMS: atom_id res chain seq x y z
N MET A 1 10.86 -3.70 15.86
CA MET A 1 10.26 -2.41 16.31
C MET A 1 8.94 -2.63 17.05
N ASP A 2 8.38 -3.83 17.01
CA ASP A 2 7.25 -4.30 17.82
C ASP A 2 7.42 -4.03 19.32
N LYS A 3 8.65 -4.18 19.83
CA LYS A 3 8.97 -3.82 21.22
C LYS A 3 8.66 -2.37 21.57
N PHE A 4 8.78 -1.41 20.66
CA PHE A 4 8.47 -0.01 20.97
C PHE A 4 6.98 0.23 21.16
N LEU A 5 6.12 -0.50 20.43
CA LEU A 5 4.67 -0.38 20.56
C LEU A 5 4.12 -1.20 21.71
N GLU A 6 4.71 -2.37 21.98
CA GLU A 6 4.49 -3.11 23.21
C GLU A 6 4.89 -2.27 24.43
N ILE A 7 6.06 -1.61 24.37
CA ILE A 7 6.53 -0.69 25.42
C ILE A 7 5.60 0.53 25.54
N ALA A 8 5.17 1.15 24.44
CA ALA A 8 4.29 2.32 24.51
C ALA A 8 2.89 1.97 25.04
N GLY A 9 2.34 0.80 24.68
CA GLY A 9 1.08 0.29 25.22
C GLY A 9 1.19 -0.03 26.71
N ILE A 10 2.23 -0.77 27.13
CA ILE A 10 2.47 -1.05 28.54
C ILE A 10 2.70 0.25 29.30
N LEU A 11 3.51 1.18 28.77
CA LEU A 11 3.82 2.46 29.41
C LEU A 11 2.56 3.31 29.62
N THR A 12 1.66 3.36 28.63
CA THR A 12 0.40 4.12 28.74
C THR A 12 -0.57 3.49 29.74
N VAL A 13 -0.73 2.17 29.73
CA VAL A 13 -1.56 1.45 30.72
C VAL A 13 -1.00 1.61 32.13
N LEU A 14 0.32 1.51 32.28
CA LEU A 14 1.01 1.60 33.57
C LEU A 14 0.97 3.03 34.12
N LEU A 15 1.11 4.07 33.27
CA LEU A 15 0.87 5.46 33.66
C LEU A 15 -0.57 5.70 34.09
N ALA A 16 -1.55 5.19 33.34
CA ALA A 16 -2.96 5.37 33.64
C ALA A 16 -3.34 4.72 34.99
N LEU A 17 -2.82 3.51 35.25
CA LEU A 17 -3.03 2.79 36.51
C LEU A 17 -2.38 3.52 37.69
N LEU A 18 -1.17 4.05 37.50
CA LEU A 18 -0.43 4.77 38.54
C LEU A 18 -1.11 6.11 38.88
N ALA A 19 -1.58 6.84 37.87
CA ALA A 19 -2.38 8.05 38.06
C ALA A 19 -3.69 7.76 38.81
N ALA A 20 -4.39 6.67 38.47
CA ALA A 20 -5.61 6.26 39.16
C ALA A 20 -5.33 5.95 40.65
N LEU A 21 -4.24 5.24 40.96
CA LEU A 21 -3.84 4.93 42.34
C LEU A 21 -3.51 6.19 43.16
N ILE A 22 -2.81 7.17 42.56
CA ILE A 22 -2.52 8.45 43.24
C ILE A 22 -3.82 9.19 43.58
N ILE A 23 -4.76 9.25 42.64
CA ILE A 23 -6.00 10.03 42.81
C ILE A 23 -6.95 9.37 43.81
N VAL A 24 -7.07 8.03 43.78
CA VAL A 24 -7.85 7.28 44.76
C VAL A 24 -7.19 7.35 46.14
N GLY A 25 -5.86 7.22 46.21
CA GLY A 25 -5.08 7.30 47.45
C GLY A 25 -5.13 8.67 48.12
N SER A 26 -5.24 9.76 47.35
CA SER A 26 -5.32 11.11 47.92
C SER A 26 -6.73 11.53 48.32
N SER A 27 -7.77 10.95 47.72
CA SER A 27 -9.13 11.48 47.85
C SER A 27 -10.00 10.78 48.90
N GLY A 28 -9.70 9.54 49.29
CA GLY A 28 -10.45 8.79 50.33
C GLY A 28 -11.96 8.63 50.07
N ASN A 29 -12.45 9.08 48.91
CA ASN A 29 -13.86 9.27 48.59
C ASN A 29 -14.20 8.43 47.36
N ALA A 30 -15.13 7.48 47.54
CA ALA A 30 -15.54 6.55 46.49
C ALA A 30 -16.23 7.24 45.29
N THR A 31 -16.82 8.42 45.50
CA THR A 31 -17.47 9.22 44.44
C THR A 31 -16.50 9.77 43.41
N THR A 32 -15.24 10.00 43.77
CA THR A 32 -14.17 10.42 42.83
C THR A 32 -13.89 9.35 41.78
N LEU A 33 -14.04 8.07 42.15
CA LEU A 33 -13.78 6.92 41.28
C LEU A 33 -14.82 6.84 40.15
N LEU A 34 -16.09 7.19 40.43
CA LEU A 34 -17.16 7.31 39.44
C LEU A 34 -16.90 8.42 38.42
N PHE A 35 -16.33 9.55 38.85
CA PHE A 35 -15.99 10.66 37.96
C PHE A 35 -14.77 10.39 37.08
N ILE A 36 -13.83 9.57 37.58
CA ILE A 36 -12.58 9.29 36.87
C ILE A 36 -12.65 8.06 35.98
N LEU A 37 -13.59 7.14 36.24
CA LEU A 37 -13.83 5.95 35.43
C LEU A 37 -13.93 6.26 33.90
N PRO A 38 -14.69 7.27 33.45
CA PRO A 38 -14.81 7.59 32.02
C PRO A 38 -13.49 8.03 31.39
N TRP A 39 -12.65 8.72 32.16
CA TRP A 39 -11.31 9.17 31.74
C TRP A 39 -10.32 8.01 31.65
N VAL A 40 -10.40 7.07 32.59
CA VAL A 40 -9.59 5.84 32.56
C VAL A 40 -9.99 4.97 31.37
N VAL A 41 -11.30 4.78 31.15
CA VAL A 41 -11.82 3.98 30.03
C VAL A 41 -11.40 4.56 28.69
N THR A 42 -11.50 5.88 28.49
CA THR A 42 -11.06 6.54 27.25
C THR A 42 -9.54 6.44 27.04
N SER A 43 -8.74 6.54 28.10
CA SER A 43 -7.29 6.37 28.02
C SER A 43 -6.88 4.94 27.65
N VAL A 44 -7.53 3.93 28.24
CA VAL A 44 -7.28 2.51 27.93
C VAL A 44 -7.66 2.19 26.49
N ILE A 45 -8.83 2.65 26.03
CA ILE A 45 -9.26 2.47 24.64
C ILE A 45 -8.26 3.15 23.69
N GLY A 46 -7.84 4.38 23.99
CA GLY A 46 -6.84 5.10 23.21
C GLY A 46 -5.50 4.35 23.14
N GLY A 47 -5.00 3.84 24.26
CA GLY A 47 -3.75 3.08 24.33
C GLY A 47 -3.81 1.76 23.55
N VAL A 48 -4.90 1.00 23.67
CA VAL A 48 -5.11 -0.25 22.94
C VAL A 48 -5.20 -0.01 21.44
N VAL A 49 -5.93 1.03 21.02
CA VAL A 49 -6.05 1.41 19.60
C VAL A 49 -4.69 1.82 19.04
N LEU A 50 -3.91 2.63 19.75
CA LEU A 50 -2.56 3.02 19.35
C LEU A 50 -1.64 1.80 19.16
N ALA A 51 -1.70 0.85 20.10
CA ALA A 51 -0.93 -0.40 20.03
C ALA A 51 -1.32 -1.25 18.81
N ALA A 52 -2.63 -1.39 18.56
CA ALA A 52 -3.15 -2.14 17.42
C ALA A 52 -2.67 -1.53 16.08
N PHE A 53 -2.79 -0.21 15.92
CA PHE A 53 -2.37 0.47 14.70
C PHE A 53 -0.88 0.33 14.42
N GLY A 54 0.00 0.36 15.43
CA GLY A 54 1.42 0.21 15.13
C GLY A 54 1.87 -1.20 14.74
N SER A 55 1.15 -2.25 15.17
CA SER A 55 1.36 -3.60 14.64
C SER A 55 1.01 -3.68 13.14
N MET A 56 -0.05 -2.99 12.73
CA MET A 56 -0.49 -2.93 11.32
C MET A 56 0.44 -2.10 10.44
N LEU A 57 0.93 -0.96 10.95
CA LEU A 57 1.90 -0.12 10.24
C LEU A 57 3.23 -0.84 10.01
N THR A 58 3.61 -1.74 10.90
CA THR A 58 4.79 -2.61 10.74
C THR A 58 4.61 -3.58 9.58
N GLN A 59 3.41 -4.15 9.42
CA GLN A 59 3.10 -5.02 8.28
C GLN A 59 3.10 -4.27 6.95
N LEU A 60 2.58 -3.04 6.90
CA LEU A 60 2.61 -2.22 5.67
C LEU A 60 4.03 -1.89 5.21
N LYS A 61 4.97 -1.68 6.14
CA LYS A 61 6.39 -1.49 5.80
C LYS A 61 7.04 -2.77 5.28
N ALA A 62 6.71 -3.92 5.85
CA ALA A 62 7.18 -5.21 5.36
C ALA A 62 6.65 -5.51 3.94
N ILE A 63 5.39 -5.16 3.67
CA ILE A 63 4.78 -5.28 2.35
C ILE A 63 5.44 -4.31 1.37
N ARG A 64 5.74 -3.06 1.75
CA ARG A 64 6.39 -2.11 0.83
C ARG A 64 7.78 -2.60 0.37
N ILE A 65 8.56 -3.24 1.25
CA ILE A 65 9.86 -3.83 0.91
C ILE A 65 9.71 -5.07 0.02
N ALA A 66 8.68 -5.90 0.26
CA ALA A 66 8.35 -7.03 -0.60
C ALA A 66 7.80 -6.57 -1.97
N VAL A 67 7.07 -5.46 -2.01
CA VAL A 67 6.54 -4.85 -3.24
C VAL A 67 7.66 -4.20 -4.05
N GLU A 68 8.64 -3.55 -3.44
CA GLU A 68 9.79 -2.99 -4.18
C GLU A 68 10.60 -4.08 -4.89
N THR A 69 10.81 -5.22 -4.23
CA THR A 69 11.45 -6.38 -4.86
C THR A 69 10.54 -7.05 -5.90
N GLN A 70 9.23 -7.08 -5.67
CA GLN A 70 8.27 -7.50 -6.69
C GLN A 70 8.17 -6.51 -7.84
N VAL A 71 8.39 -5.21 -7.69
CA VAL A 71 8.37 -4.23 -8.79
C VAL A 71 9.66 -4.33 -9.61
N LEU A 72 10.80 -4.66 -9.01
CA LEU A 72 12.02 -4.95 -9.77
C LEU A 72 11.93 -6.29 -10.51
N ARG A 73 11.30 -7.30 -9.90
CA ARG A 73 11.12 -8.62 -10.54
C ARG A 73 9.95 -8.65 -11.54
N ASN A 74 8.85 -7.98 -11.21
CA ASN A 74 7.66 -7.84 -12.05
C ASN A 74 7.73 -6.64 -12.98
N GLY A 75 8.66 -5.70 -12.84
CA GLY A 75 8.97 -4.71 -13.87
C GLY A 75 9.48 -5.38 -15.15
N ALA A 76 10.12 -6.55 -15.01
CA ALA A 76 10.44 -7.44 -16.13
C ALA A 76 9.28 -8.39 -16.51
N ALA A 77 8.47 -8.84 -15.53
CA ALA A 77 7.38 -9.81 -15.78
C ALA A 77 6.01 -9.20 -16.15
N SER A 78 5.83 -7.88 -15.98
CA SER A 78 4.64 -7.13 -16.39
C SER A 78 4.79 -6.53 -17.80
N TYR A 79 5.90 -6.79 -18.48
CA TYR A 79 5.91 -6.84 -19.94
C TYR A 79 5.33 -8.19 -20.38
N ARG A 80 4.00 -8.31 -20.43
CA ARG A 80 3.37 -9.28 -21.32
C ARG A 80 3.58 -8.74 -22.73
N PRO A 81 4.44 -9.33 -23.60
CA PRO A 81 4.26 -9.08 -25.01
C PRO A 81 2.85 -9.56 -25.33
N ASN A 82 2.01 -8.67 -25.83
CA ASN A 82 0.80 -9.15 -26.48
C ASN A 82 1.25 -10.07 -27.62
N GLU A 83 0.74 -11.31 -27.67
CA GLU A 83 1.02 -12.25 -28.75
C GLU A 83 0.52 -11.74 -30.13
N THR A 84 -0.12 -10.58 -30.16
CA THR A 84 -0.51 -9.88 -31.38
C THR A 84 0.64 -9.20 -32.11
N SER A 85 1.84 -9.06 -31.54
CA SER A 85 2.96 -8.39 -32.23
C SER A 85 3.80 -9.32 -33.10
N SER A 86 3.92 -10.61 -32.75
CA SER A 86 4.77 -11.56 -33.49
C SER A 86 4.12 -12.08 -34.78
N THR A 87 2.79 -12.17 -34.83
CA THR A 87 2.04 -12.53 -36.05
C THR A 87 1.81 -11.33 -36.98
N LEU A 88 1.85 -10.09 -36.48
CA LEU A 88 1.71 -8.87 -37.29
C LEU A 88 2.98 -8.53 -38.07
N LEU A 89 4.16 -8.88 -37.56
CA LEU A 89 5.42 -8.63 -38.25
C LEU A 89 5.65 -9.55 -39.46
N ALA A 90 5.06 -10.76 -39.43
CA ALA A 90 5.18 -11.73 -40.52
C ALA A 90 4.33 -11.39 -41.75
N HIS A 91 3.35 -10.47 -41.62
CA HIS A 91 2.44 -10.04 -42.69
C HIS A 91 2.60 -8.57 -43.07
N MET A 92 3.79 -7.99 -42.89
CA MET A 92 4.08 -6.63 -43.37
C MET A 92 4.69 -6.68 -44.78
N LYS A 93 4.03 -6.02 -45.73
CA LYS A 93 4.60 -5.74 -47.06
C LYS A 93 5.22 -4.34 -47.03
N LYS A 94 6.23 -4.09 -47.88
CA LYS A 94 6.78 -2.74 -48.06
C LYS A 94 5.93 -1.96 -49.06
N CYS A 95 5.69 -0.70 -48.78
CA CYS A 95 5.07 0.22 -49.73
C CYS A 95 5.97 0.38 -50.97
N ARG A 96 5.40 0.31 -52.19
CA ARG A 96 6.16 0.45 -53.44
C ARG A 96 6.78 1.84 -53.64
N GLU A 97 6.14 2.91 -53.13
CA GLU A 97 6.64 4.27 -53.32
C GLU A 97 7.60 4.76 -52.23
N CYS A 98 7.25 4.55 -50.96
CA CYS A 98 8.01 5.12 -49.84
C CYS A 98 8.77 4.08 -49.01
N ALA A 99 8.75 2.80 -49.42
CA ALA A 99 9.41 1.68 -48.75
C ALA A 99 9.04 1.44 -47.27
N SER A 100 8.03 2.17 -46.75
CA SER A 100 7.56 2.03 -45.37
C SER A 100 6.82 0.70 -45.16
N PRO A 101 6.90 0.12 -43.94
CA PRO A 101 6.17 -1.10 -43.61
C PRO A 101 4.67 -0.81 -43.51
N ILE A 102 3.87 -1.55 -44.26
CA ILE A 102 2.42 -1.46 -44.23
C ILE A 102 1.82 -2.86 -44.06
N ARG A 103 0.61 -2.95 -43.51
CA ARG A 103 -0.08 -4.24 -43.36
C ARG A 103 -0.37 -4.84 -44.75
N ALA A 104 -0.26 -6.17 -44.89
CA ALA A 104 -0.48 -6.85 -46.17
C ALA A 104 -1.86 -6.59 -46.79
N ASP A 105 -2.89 -6.41 -45.95
CA ASP A 105 -4.28 -6.10 -46.28
C ASP A 105 -4.54 -4.60 -46.50
N ALA A 106 -3.54 -3.73 -46.32
CA ALA A 106 -3.72 -2.29 -46.56
C ALA A 106 -3.73 -1.97 -48.05
N ASN A 107 -4.84 -1.35 -48.50
CA ASN A 107 -5.04 -0.85 -49.86
C ASN A 107 -4.43 0.54 -50.08
N VAL A 108 -4.12 1.24 -48.98
CA VAL A 108 -3.57 2.61 -48.97
C VAL A 108 -2.45 2.68 -47.94
N CYS A 109 -1.34 3.32 -48.30
CA CYS A 109 -0.23 3.54 -47.38
C CYS A 109 -0.55 4.69 -46.41
N SER A 110 -0.45 4.45 -45.10
CA SER A 110 -0.67 5.48 -44.08
C SER A 110 0.41 6.56 -44.03
N TYR A 111 1.59 6.30 -44.63
CA TYR A 111 2.72 7.24 -44.61
C TYR A 111 2.73 8.18 -45.82
N CYS A 112 2.45 7.69 -47.02
CA CYS A 112 2.47 8.49 -48.25
C CYS A 112 1.12 8.63 -48.96
N GLY A 113 0.08 7.92 -48.53
CA GLY A 113 -1.24 7.95 -49.17
C GLY A 113 -1.35 7.18 -50.50
N ALA A 114 -0.27 6.56 -50.98
CA ALA A 114 -0.27 5.80 -52.23
C ALA A 114 -1.14 4.54 -52.13
N LYS A 115 -1.91 4.25 -53.20
CA LYS A 115 -2.73 3.03 -53.31
C LYS A 115 -1.86 1.83 -53.69
N GLN A 116 -2.05 0.70 -53.01
CA GLN A 116 -1.34 -0.56 -53.27
C GLN A 116 -2.28 -1.50 -54.03
N THR A 117 -2.28 -1.37 -55.35
CA THR A 117 -2.95 -2.29 -56.29
C THR A 117 -2.01 -3.38 -56.77
#